data_AF-A0A094EKW8-F1
#
_entry.id   AF-A0A094EKW8-F1
#
_cell.length_a   1.000
_cell.length_b   1.000
_cell.length_c   1.000
_cell.angle_alpha   90.00
_cell.angle_beta   90.00
_cell.angle_gamma   90.00
#
_symmetry.space_group_name_H-M   'P 1'
#
loop_
_entity.id
_entity.type
_entity.pdbx_description
1 polymer ?
#
loop_
_entity_poly.entity_id
_entity_poly.type
_entity_poly.pdbx_seq_one_letter_code
_entity_poly.pdbx_strand_id
1 'polypeptide(L)'
;MSASTGTGWAQLRQQARSLETQTESLFHTYSQFAQISNIPPSPTEEQKQTESKIDELFEKRETLINQLTRLLDSESTLTASALKQNNLSRHHEVLQNDRREFSSLKSTLQSARQRANLLTNVRSDIDAYHASSPSAEADYMLSERNRIENSHNMADSVLSQAYAVNEQFGLQRETLAGIQQAEGYDDFGDVYWGGVLAVLVLPVSRPVCDVMGSQLLAAVIGLKVWAGIPTQAAREARSGCKWWQGRR
;
A
#
# COMPACT_ATOMS: atom_id res chain seq x y z
N MET A 1 28.48 33.50 -32.33
CA MET A 1 28.64 32.17 -31.69
C MET A 1 27.44 31.98 -30.77
N SER A 2 26.40 31.28 -31.22
CA SER A 2 25.07 31.31 -30.57
C SER A 2 24.44 29.91 -30.47
N ALA A 3 25.21 28.91 -30.02
CA ALA A 3 24.78 27.51 -29.98
C ALA A 3 24.95 26.82 -28.60
N SER A 4 25.20 27.55 -27.51
CA SER A 4 25.50 26.96 -26.19
C SER A 4 24.41 27.05 -25.12
N THR A 5 23.37 27.88 -25.30
CA THR A 5 22.35 28.12 -24.27
C THR A 5 21.33 26.98 -24.12
N GLY A 6 21.00 26.29 -25.22
CA GLY A 6 20.03 25.18 -25.21
C GLY A 6 20.50 23.94 -24.44
N THR A 7 21.79 23.61 -24.53
CA THR A 7 22.39 22.45 -23.83
C THR A 7 22.53 22.68 -22.34
N GLY A 8 22.90 23.91 -21.92
CA GLY A 8 23.03 24.28 -20.51
C GLY A 8 21.70 24.23 -19.76
N TRP A 9 20.62 24.70 -20.39
CA TRP A 9 19.27 24.63 -19.80
C TRP A 9 18.83 23.19 -19.49
N ALA A 10 19.00 22.30 -20.48
CA ALA A 10 18.60 20.90 -20.33
C ALA A 10 19.38 20.23 -19.19
N GLN A 11 20.68 20.51 -19.06
CA GLN A 11 21.53 19.97 -18.00
C GLN A 11 21.09 20.46 -16.61
N LEU A 12 20.90 21.78 -16.43
CA LEU A 12 20.45 22.35 -15.15
C LEU A 12 19.05 21.85 -14.75
N ARG A 13 18.14 21.68 -15.71
CA ARG A 13 16.83 21.08 -15.44
C ARG A 13 16.93 19.63 -14.97
N GLN A 14 17.81 18.83 -15.59
CA GLN A 14 18.01 17.46 -15.13
C GLN A 14 18.63 17.42 -13.73
N GLN A 15 19.54 18.34 -13.43
CA GLN A 15 20.09 18.49 -12.08
C GLN A 15 19.03 18.91 -11.05
N ALA A 16 18.12 19.82 -11.39
CA ALA A 16 17.01 20.19 -10.51
C ALA A 16 16.11 18.99 -10.19
N ARG A 17 15.80 18.15 -11.18
CA ARG A 17 15.05 16.91 -10.98
C ARG A 17 15.79 15.89 -10.13
N SER A 18 17.09 15.74 -10.30
CA SER A 18 17.85 14.79 -9.47
C SER A 18 17.91 15.25 -8.01
N LEU A 19 17.94 16.55 -7.74
CA LEU A 19 17.82 17.10 -6.38
C LEU A 19 16.41 16.95 -5.80
N GLU A 20 15.36 17.07 -6.63
CA GLU A 20 13.98 16.75 -6.24
C GLU A 20 13.89 15.29 -5.75
N THR A 21 14.33 14.32 -6.55
CA THR A 21 14.32 12.90 -6.16
C THR A 21 15.16 12.61 -4.91
N GLN A 22 16.31 13.28 -4.75
CA GLN A 22 17.11 13.17 -3.52
C GLN A 22 16.35 13.71 -2.31
N THR A 23 15.60 14.80 -2.45
CA THR A 23 14.77 15.37 -1.38
C THR A 23 13.69 14.38 -0.96
N GLU A 24 12.97 13.79 -1.93
CA GLU A 24 11.94 12.76 -1.68
C GLU A 24 12.51 11.55 -0.93
N SER A 25 13.72 11.10 -1.28
CA SER A 25 14.36 9.99 -0.59
C SER A 25 14.68 10.31 0.88
N LEU A 26 15.13 11.54 1.16
CA LEU A 26 15.38 11.99 2.53
C LEU A 26 14.08 12.18 3.30
N PHE A 27 12.98 12.60 2.66
CA PHE A 27 11.67 12.67 3.30
C PHE A 27 11.18 11.30 3.72
N HIS A 28 11.40 10.27 2.88
CA HIS A 28 11.07 8.91 3.27
C HIS A 28 11.85 8.50 4.52
N THR A 29 13.17 8.67 4.55
CA THR A 29 14.00 8.40 5.73
C THR A 29 13.55 9.22 6.95
N TYR A 30 13.25 10.51 6.75
CA TYR A 30 12.83 11.40 7.84
C TYR A 30 11.48 10.98 8.44
N SER A 31 10.53 10.56 7.60
CA SER A 31 9.22 10.07 8.04
C SER A 31 9.31 8.80 8.89
N GLN A 32 10.34 7.97 8.69
CA GLN A 32 10.56 6.75 9.47
C GLN A 32 10.86 7.08 10.94
N PHE A 33 11.48 8.22 11.26
CA PHE A 33 11.72 8.62 12.65
C PHE A 33 10.43 8.76 13.47
N ALA A 34 9.31 9.09 12.83
CA ALA A 34 8.01 9.20 13.49
C ALA A 34 7.31 7.84 13.69
N GLN A 35 7.78 6.79 13.03
CA GLN A 35 7.19 5.44 13.07
C GLN A 35 7.89 4.51 14.08
N ILE A 36 9.03 4.92 14.63
CA ILE A 36 9.77 4.12 15.61
C ILE A 36 8.92 4.00 16.89
N SER A 37 8.67 2.77 17.36
CA SER A 37 7.81 2.52 18.53
C SER A 37 8.31 3.15 19.84
N ASN A 38 9.62 3.37 19.96
CA ASN A 38 10.26 4.05 21.08
C ASN A 38 11.00 5.28 20.57
N ILE A 39 10.25 6.36 20.34
CA ILE A 39 10.82 7.61 19.84
C ILE A 39 11.62 8.27 20.98
N PRO A 40 12.92 8.57 20.78
CA PRO A 40 13.70 9.26 21.79
C PRO A 40 13.10 10.64 22.14
N PRO A 41 13.16 11.05 23.42
CA PRO A 41 12.60 12.32 23.88
C PRO A 41 13.37 13.54 23.31
N SER A 42 14.64 13.35 22.97
CA SER A 42 15.50 14.35 22.34
C SER A 42 15.78 13.98 20.87
N PRO A 43 15.95 14.96 19.97
CA PRO A 43 16.31 14.69 18.58
C PRO A 43 17.62 13.90 18.48
N THR A 44 17.57 12.71 17.88
CA THR A 44 18.75 11.87 17.61
C THR A 44 19.72 12.62 16.69
N GLU A 45 21.01 12.36 16.84
CA GLU A 45 22.04 12.94 15.96
C GLU A 45 21.77 12.63 14.48
N GLU A 46 21.33 11.41 14.17
CA GLU A 46 20.93 11.00 12.80
C GLU A 46 19.78 11.83 12.24
N GLN A 47 18.79 12.20 13.08
CA GLN A 47 17.69 13.06 12.66
C GLN A 47 18.23 14.46 12.34
N LYS A 48 19.05 15.05 13.22
CA LYS A 48 19.63 16.39 13.00
C LYS A 48 20.47 16.43 11.73
N GLN A 49 21.26 15.39 11.48
CA GLN A 49 22.04 15.26 10.25
C GLN A 49 21.12 15.15 9.02
N THR A 50 20.00 14.43 9.13
CA THR A 50 19.02 14.33 8.04
C THR A 50 18.33 15.67 7.78
N GLU A 51 17.94 16.40 8.83
CA GLU A 51 17.39 17.77 8.70
C GLU A 51 18.39 18.70 8.02
N SER A 52 19.65 18.71 8.46
CA SER A 52 20.71 19.52 7.85
C SER A 52 20.90 19.20 6.37
N LYS A 53 20.87 17.91 6.00
CA LYS A 53 20.97 17.49 4.59
C LYS A 53 19.78 17.98 3.76
N ILE A 54 18.56 17.95 4.31
CA ILE A 54 17.36 18.47 3.65
C ILE A 54 17.49 19.98 3.42
N ASP A 55 17.91 20.72 4.44
CA ASP A 55 18.09 22.18 4.33
C ASP A 55 19.18 22.53 3.30
N GLU A 56 20.30 21.81 3.29
CA GLU A 56 21.33 21.96 2.26
C GLU A 56 20.81 21.69 0.84
N LEU A 57 19.95 20.69 0.67
CA LEU A 57 19.33 20.40 -0.63
C LEU A 57 18.38 21.52 -1.06
N PHE A 58 17.63 22.13 -0.13
CA PHE A 58 16.79 23.27 -0.45
C PHE A 58 17.59 24.47 -0.92
N GLU A 59 18.70 24.79 -0.26
CA GLU A 59 19.60 25.87 -0.69
C GLU A 59 20.17 25.57 -2.09
N LYS A 60 20.65 24.34 -2.32
CA LYS A 60 21.15 23.92 -3.64
C LYS A 60 20.06 24.05 -4.71
N ARG A 61 18.82 23.65 -4.43
CA ARG A 61 17.69 23.78 -5.37
C ARG A 61 17.33 25.23 -5.64
N GLU A 62 17.30 26.08 -4.62
CA GLU A 62 17.04 27.52 -4.76
C GLU A 62 18.11 28.18 -5.64
N THR A 63 19.40 27.88 -5.41
CA THR A 63 20.48 28.42 -6.27
C THR A 63 20.35 27.97 -7.73
N LEU A 64 19.96 26.71 -7.97
CA LEU A 64 19.75 26.16 -9.32
C LEU A 64 18.56 26.81 -10.02
N ILE A 65 17.45 27.00 -9.31
CA ILE A 65 16.26 27.67 -9.82
C ILE A 65 16.58 29.12 -10.17
N ASN A 66 17.39 29.80 -9.35
CA ASN A 66 17.86 31.15 -9.65
C ASN A 66 18.77 31.19 -10.89
N GLN A 67 19.62 30.18 -11.11
CA GLN A 67 20.42 30.05 -12.34
C GLN A 67 19.53 29.84 -13.58
N LEU A 68 18.53 28.97 -13.48
CA LEU A 68 17.53 28.78 -14.54
C LEU A 68 16.78 30.10 -14.81
N THR A 69 16.35 30.83 -13.78
CA THR A 69 15.69 32.13 -13.95
C THR A 69 16.56 33.10 -14.77
N ARG A 70 17.83 33.28 -14.37
CA ARG A 70 18.77 34.16 -15.09
C ARG A 70 19.02 33.75 -16.53
N LEU A 71 19.11 32.44 -16.81
CA LEU A 71 19.27 31.96 -18.18
C LEU A 71 18.05 32.27 -19.04
N LEU A 72 16.85 32.18 -18.47
CA LEU A 72 15.62 32.51 -19.18
C LEU A 72 15.49 34.02 -19.42
N ASP A 73 15.86 34.84 -18.44
CA ASP A 73 15.86 36.31 -18.56
C ASP A 73 16.89 36.83 -19.58
N SER A 74 17.99 36.09 -19.78
CA SER A 74 19.01 36.40 -20.78
C SER A 74 18.63 36.03 -22.22
N GLU A 75 17.60 35.20 -22.39
CA GLU A 75 17.05 34.82 -23.69
C GLU A 75 16.08 35.91 -24.15
N SER A 76 16.08 36.29 -25.43
CA SER A 76 15.19 37.36 -25.89
C SER A 76 13.73 36.95 -25.71
N THR A 77 12.86 37.88 -25.35
CA THR A 77 11.42 37.61 -25.10
C THR A 77 10.70 36.98 -26.29
N LEU A 78 11.24 37.14 -27.51
CA LEU A 78 10.75 36.53 -28.75
C LEU A 78 11.21 35.07 -28.95
N THR A 79 12.24 34.60 -28.25
CA THR A 79 12.74 33.21 -28.27
C THR A 79 12.54 32.47 -26.95
N ALA A 80 12.10 33.17 -25.90
CA ALA A 80 11.75 32.59 -24.61
C ALA A 80 10.62 31.55 -24.78
N SER A 81 10.98 30.28 -24.60
CA SER A 81 10.03 29.18 -24.76
C SER A 81 9.03 29.14 -23.60
N ALA A 82 7.72 29.18 -23.91
CA ALA A 82 6.65 28.99 -22.91
C ALA A 82 6.83 27.70 -22.08
N LEU A 83 7.42 26.66 -22.68
CA LEU A 83 7.77 25.42 -21.98
C LEU A 83 8.85 25.66 -20.92
N LYS A 84 9.90 26.44 -21.20
CA LYS A 84 10.94 26.75 -20.21
C LYS A 84 10.36 27.53 -19.02
N GLN A 85 9.49 28.51 -19.30
CA GLN A 85 8.78 29.27 -18.27
C GLN A 85 7.91 28.37 -17.38
N ASN A 86 7.12 27.47 -17.97
CA ASN A 86 6.29 26.54 -17.22
C ASN A 86 7.14 25.60 -16.34
N ASN A 87 8.27 25.12 -16.84
CA ASN A 87 9.17 24.28 -16.05
C ASN A 87 9.79 25.02 -14.87
N LEU A 88 10.21 26.28 -15.07
CA LEU A 88 10.72 27.11 -13.99
C LEU A 88 9.65 27.33 -12.91
N SER A 89 8.42 27.67 -13.32
CA SER A 89 7.28 27.79 -12.41
C SER A 89 7.03 26.51 -11.61
N ARG A 90 7.10 25.35 -12.27
CA ARG A 90 6.95 24.04 -11.61
C ARG A 90 8.06 23.80 -10.58
N HIS A 91 9.31 24.10 -10.90
CA HIS A 91 10.42 23.91 -9.94
C HIS A 91 10.26 24.79 -8.69
N HIS A 92 9.78 26.03 -8.84
CA HIS A 92 9.42 26.88 -7.69
C HIS A 92 8.28 26.29 -6.87
N GLU A 93 7.20 25.84 -7.53
CA GLU A 93 6.04 25.25 -6.84
C GLU A 93 6.44 24.01 -6.04
N VAL A 94 7.18 23.09 -6.67
CA VAL A 94 7.65 21.86 -6.02
C VAL A 94 8.53 22.20 -4.80
N LEU A 95 9.48 23.13 -4.94
CA LEU A 95 10.32 23.53 -3.80
C LEU A 95 9.50 24.13 -2.64
N GLN A 96 8.48 24.92 -2.93
CA GLN A 96 7.59 25.47 -1.90
C GLN A 96 6.72 24.41 -1.24
N ASN A 97 6.24 23.43 -2.03
CA ASN A 97 5.48 22.30 -1.49
C ASN A 97 6.36 21.43 -0.59
N ASP A 98 7.58 21.13 -1.02
CA ASP A 98 8.53 20.32 -0.23
C ASP A 98 8.89 20.99 1.10
N ARG A 99 9.05 22.33 1.13
CA ARG A 99 9.26 23.09 2.38
C ARG A 99 8.07 22.97 3.35
N ARG A 100 6.84 23.02 2.83
CA ARG A 100 5.63 22.84 3.64
C ARG A 100 5.51 21.41 4.15
N GLU A 101 5.79 20.44 3.29
CA GLU A 101 5.79 19.02 3.66
C GLU A 101 6.82 18.75 4.76
N PHE A 102 8.04 19.28 4.63
CA PHE A 102 9.06 19.14 5.66
C PHE A 102 8.60 19.73 7.00
N SER A 103 7.99 20.92 7.01
CA SER A 103 7.40 21.49 8.23
C SER A 103 6.30 20.60 8.83
N SER A 104 5.47 19.99 7.98
CA SER A 104 4.42 19.06 8.41
C SER A 104 5.01 17.78 9.01
N LEU A 105 6.06 17.22 8.40
CA LEU A 105 6.79 16.06 8.92
C LEU A 105 7.42 16.36 10.29
N LYS A 106 8.02 17.54 10.47
CA LYS A 106 8.55 17.98 11.77
C LYS A 106 7.47 18.05 12.85
N SER A 107 6.32 18.64 12.51
CA SER A 107 5.16 18.71 13.42
C SER A 107 4.62 17.32 13.79
N THR A 108 4.54 16.43 12.80
CA THR A 108 4.08 15.04 12.99
C THR A 108 5.02 14.28 13.92
N LEU A 109 6.34 14.40 13.71
CA LEU A 109 7.34 13.79 14.58
C LEU A 109 7.27 14.34 16.01
N GLN A 110 7.12 15.65 16.16
CA GLN A 110 6.97 16.28 17.49
C GLN A 110 5.70 15.78 18.20
N SER A 111 4.59 15.66 17.48
CA SER A 111 3.33 15.13 18.02
C SER A 111 3.47 13.66 18.44
N ALA A 112 4.17 12.85 17.64
CA ALA A 112 4.48 11.46 17.96
C ALA A 112 5.35 11.34 19.23
N ARG A 113 6.35 12.22 19.38
CA ARG A 113 7.16 12.30 20.63
C ARG A 113 6.33 12.67 21.84
N GLN A 114 5.47 13.69 21.72
CA GLN A 114 4.60 14.11 22.81
C GLN A 114 3.69 12.96 23.25
N ARG A 115 3.09 12.25 22.29
CA ARG A 115 2.29 11.06 22.57
C ARG A 115 3.10 9.96 23.26
N ALA A 116 4.32 9.68 22.79
CA ALA A 116 5.19 8.67 23.40
C ALA A 116 5.55 9.04 24.85
N ASN A 117 5.91 10.30 25.11
CA ASN A 117 6.22 10.78 26.46
C ASN A 117 5.01 10.69 27.41
N LEU A 118 3.81 11.06 26.92
CA LEU A 118 2.58 10.92 27.70
C LEU A 118 2.28 9.45 28.04
N LEU A 119 2.44 8.53 27.08
CA LEU A 119 2.22 7.10 27.32
C LEU A 119 3.22 6.50 28.31
N THR A 120 4.48 6.94 28.27
CA THR A 120 5.49 6.50 29.25
C THR A 120 5.13 6.96 30.66
N ASN A 121 4.72 8.22 30.83
CA ASN A 121 4.29 8.74 32.13
C ASN A 121 3.04 8.02 32.65
N VAL A 122 2.03 7.85 31.81
CA VAL A 122 0.79 7.14 32.18
C VAL A 122 1.08 5.69 32.57
N ARG A 123 1.96 4.99 31.85
CA ARG A 123 2.37 3.63 32.23
C ARG A 123 3.08 3.60 33.58
N SER A 124 4.02 4.53 33.81
CA SER A 124 4.69 4.65 35.10
C SER A 124 3.72 4.93 36.25
N ASP A 125 2.73 5.79 36.03
CA ASP A 125 1.71 6.12 37.04
C ASP A 125 0.78 4.92 37.32
N ILE A 126 0.40 4.18 36.28
CA ILE A 126 -0.38 2.94 36.39
C ILE A 126 0.41 1.88 37.15
N ASP A 127 1.69 1.67 36.80
CA ASP A 127 2.55 0.70 37.47
C ASP A 127 2.77 1.08 38.93
N ALA A 128 2.95 2.37 39.24
CA ALA A 128 3.05 2.87 40.60
C ALA A 128 1.74 2.71 41.39
N TYR A 129 0.59 2.93 40.75
CA TYR A 129 -0.72 2.68 41.35
C TYR A 129 -0.92 1.19 41.65
N HIS A 130 -0.60 0.30 40.72
CA HIS A 130 -0.64 -1.15 40.96
C HIS A 130 0.36 -1.57 42.05
N ALA A 131 1.56 -1.00 42.10
CA ALA A 131 2.55 -1.34 43.13
C ALA A 131 2.15 -0.85 44.54
N SER A 132 1.35 0.22 44.64
CA SER A 132 0.97 0.83 45.91
C SER A 132 -0.44 0.45 46.39
N SER A 133 -1.29 -0.11 45.53
CA SER A 133 -2.66 -0.48 45.88
C SER A 133 -2.72 -1.89 46.51
N PRO A 134 -3.30 -2.05 47.72
CA PRO A 134 -3.53 -3.36 48.33
C PRO A 134 -4.46 -4.28 47.52
N SER A 135 -5.23 -3.72 46.57
CA SER A 135 -6.11 -4.46 45.66
C SER A 135 -5.38 -5.06 44.45
N ALA A 136 -4.12 -4.68 44.20
CA ALA A 136 -3.42 -5.03 42.97
C ALA A 136 -3.19 -6.54 42.82
N GLU A 137 -3.02 -7.26 43.93
CA GLU A 137 -2.96 -8.73 43.92
C GLU A 137 -4.30 -9.34 43.49
N ALA A 138 -5.42 -8.78 43.97
CA ALA A 138 -6.76 -9.24 43.57
C ALA A 138 -7.06 -8.94 42.10
N ASP A 139 -6.69 -7.76 41.61
CA ASP A 139 -6.84 -7.39 40.20
C ASP A 139 -5.93 -8.23 39.28
N TYR A 140 -4.71 -8.54 39.73
CA TYR A 140 -3.81 -9.47 39.04
C TYR A 140 -4.42 -10.87 38.95
N MET A 141 -4.95 -11.42 40.05
CA MET A 141 -5.63 -12.71 40.04
C MET A 141 -6.87 -12.75 39.13
N LEU A 142 -7.64 -11.66 39.06
CA LEU A 142 -8.78 -11.55 38.15
C LEU A 142 -8.35 -11.47 36.67
N SER A 143 -7.29 -10.72 36.37
CA SER A 143 -6.72 -10.65 35.02
C SER A 143 -6.16 -12.01 34.58
N GLU A 144 -5.49 -12.73 35.48
CA GLU A 144 -4.95 -14.06 35.18
C GLU A 144 -6.07 -15.08 34.93
N ARG A 145 -7.18 -15.00 35.68
CA ARG A 145 -8.39 -15.79 35.38
C ARG A 145 -8.91 -15.53 33.97
N ASN A 146 -8.99 -14.27 33.53
CA ASN A 146 -9.45 -13.93 32.17
C ASN A 146 -8.49 -14.46 31.08
N ARG A 147 -7.17 -14.45 31.32
CA ARG A 147 -6.19 -15.06 30.40
C ARG A 147 -6.36 -16.57 30.31
N ILE A 148 -6.57 -17.24 31.44
CA ILE A 148 -6.85 -18.68 31.49
C ILE A 148 -8.14 -19.00 30.73
N GLU A 149 -9.22 -18.26 30.97
CA GLU A 149 -10.51 -18.45 30.29
C GLU A 149 -10.38 -18.29 28.77
N ASN A 150 -9.67 -17.26 28.31
CA ASN A 150 -9.42 -17.06 26.88
C ASN A 150 -8.56 -18.18 26.27
N SER A 151 -7.57 -18.67 27.00
CA SER A 151 -6.77 -19.83 26.57
C SER A 151 -7.60 -21.11 26.50
N HIS A 152 -8.55 -21.29 27.44
CA HIS A 152 -9.45 -22.44 27.46
C HIS A 152 -10.39 -22.41 26.26
N ASN A 153 -11.02 -21.27 25.99
CA ASN A 153 -11.88 -21.07 24.82
C ASN A 153 -11.14 -21.32 23.49
N MET A 154 -9.86 -20.92 23.41
CA MET A 154 -9.02 -21.22 22.25
C MET A 154 -8.75 -22.73 22.12
N ALA A 155 -8.46 -23.41 23.22
CA ALA A 155 -8.27 -24.86 23.23
C ALA A 155 -9.55 -25.59 22.79
N ASP A 156 -10.71 -25.17 23.27
CA ASP A 156 -12.02 -25.71 22.87
C ASP A 156 -12.30 -25.46 21.38
N SER A 157 -11.94 -24.29 20.87
CA SER A 157 -12.07 -24.00 19.43
C SER A 157 -11.18 -24.90 18.57
N VAL A 158 -9.94 -25.17 19.01
CA VAL A 158 -9.02 -26.09 18.30
C VAL A 158 -9.54 -27.53 18.38
N LEU A 159 -10.06 -27.96 19.52
CA LEU A 159 -10.71 -29.25 19.71
C LEU A 159 -11.92 -29.41 18.78
N SER A 160 -12.81 -28.42 18.75
CA SER A 160 -13.99 -28.41 17.86
C SER A 160 -13.59 -28.49 16.39
N GLN A 161 -12.55 -27.74 15.99
CA GLN A 161 -12.04 -27.78 14.62
C GLN A 161 -11.41 -29.13 14.29
N ALA A 162 -10.69 -29.76 15.22
CA ALA A 162 -10.14 -31.09 15.05
C ALA A 162 -11.23 -32.16 14.91
N TYR A 163 -12.32 -32.08 15.68
CA TYR A 163 -13.48 -32.96 15.53
C TYR A 163 -14.15 -32.80 14.16
N ALA A 164 -14.36 -31.55 13.72
CA ALA A 164 -14.94 -31.28 12.40
C ALA A 164 -14.06 -31.83 11.26
N VAL A 165 -12.75 -31.71 11.37
CA VAL A 165 -11.80 -32.28 10.40
C VAL A 165 -11.80 -33.81 10.41
N ASN A 166 -11.91 -34.43 11.59
CA ASN A 166 -12.03 -35.89 11.71
C ASN A 166 -13.30 -36.42 11.02
N GLU A 167 -14.45 -35.77 11.27
CA GLU A 167 -15.71 -36.07 10.60
C GLU A 167 -15.60 -35.90 9.08
N GLN A 168 -14.93 -34.82 8.63
CA GLN A 168 -14.69 -34.58 7.21
C GLN A 168 -13.80 -35.67 6.58
N PHE A 169 -12.79 -36.20 7.28
CA PHE A 169 -12.02 -37.36 6.80
C PHE A 169 -12.86 -38.64 6.75
N GLY A 170 -13.80 -38.83 7.68
CA GLY A 170 -14.77 -39.93 7.64
C GLY A 170 -15.64 -39.88 6.38
N LEU A 171 -16.23 -38.71 6.09
CA LEU A 171 -17.05 -38.48 4.89
C LEU A 171 -16.22 -38.64 3.60
N GLN A 172 -14.95 -38.19 3.60
CA GLN A 172 -14.03 -38.40 2.47
C GLN A 172 -13.71 -39.89 2.26
N ARG A 173 -13.55 -40.68 3.33
CA ARG A 173 -13.32 -42.12 3.22
C ARG A 173 -14.54 -42.86 2.68
N GLU A 174 -15.74 -42.46 3.09
CA GLU A 174 -16.99 -43.03 2.59
C GLU A 174 -17.21 -42.72 1.10
N THR A 175 -16.94 -41.48 0.68
CA THR A 175 -16.98 -41.10 -0.74
C THR A 175 -15.93 -41.85 -1.56
N LEU A 176 -14.70 -42.01 -1.07
CA LEU A 176 -13.67 -42.82 -1.74
C LEU A 176 -14.05 -44.32 -1.80
N ALA A 177 -14.67 -44.87 -0.76
CA ALA A 177 -15.16 -46.25 -0.78
C ALA A 177 -16.35 -46.42 -1.76
N GLY A 178 -17.21 -45.41 -1.88
CA GLY A 178 -18.28 -45.38 -2.89
C GLY A 178 -17.74 -45.29 -4.33
N ILE A 179 -16.65 -44.56 -4.55
CA ILE A 179 -15.96 -44.51 -5.85
C ILE A 179 -15.34 -45.87 -6.19
N GLN A 180 -14.73 -46.56 -5.22
CA GLN A 180 -14.21 -47.93 -5.42
C GLN A 180 -15.30 -48.96 -5.71
N GLN A 181 -16.54 -48.77 -5.23
CA GLN A 181 -17.68 -49.61 -5.62
C GLN A 181 -18.22 -49.27 -7.02
N ALA A 182 -18.14 -48.01 -7.45
CA ALA A 182 -18.55 -47.58 -8.79
C ALA A 182 -17.56 -48.02 -9.88
N GLU A 183 -16.27 -48.21 -9.55
CA GLU A 183 -15.24 -48.74 -10.46
C GLU A 183 -15.35 -50.27 -10.69
N GLY A 184 -16.28 -50.96 -10.02
CA GLY A 184 -16.48 -52.42 -10.13
C GLY A 184 -17.52 -52.88 -11.17
N TYR A 185 -18.07 -51.98 -11.98
CA TYR A 185 -19.12 -52.31 -12.96
C TYR A 185 -18.92 -51.57 -14.29
N ASP A 186 -17.77 -51.78 -14.92
CA ASP A 186 -17.51 -51.32 -16.29
C ASP A 186 -18.11 -52.31 -17.31
N ASP A 187 -19.43 -52.28 -17.46
CA ASP A 187 -20.07 -52.67 -18.72
C ASP A 187 -21.45 -52.00 -18.81
N PHE A 188 -21.55 -50.88 -19.53
CA PHE A 188 -22.65 -50.53 -20.45
C PHE A 188 -22.42 -49.14 -21.03
N GLY A 189 -22.55 -49.06 -22.35
CA GLY A 189 -22.18 -47.92 -23.18
C GLY A 189 -23.03 -46.66 -23.02
N ASP A 190 -22.50 -45.59 -23.65
CA ASP A 190 -23.21 -44.45 -24.22
C ASP A 190 -24.55 -44.07 -23.57
N VAL A 191 -24.54 -43.13 -22.62
CA VAL A 191 -25.36 -41.88 -22.55
C VAL A 191 -24.94 -41.14 -21.25
N TYR A 192 -24.89 -39.80 -21.29
CA TYR A 192 -24.73 -38.84 -20.17
C TYR A 192 -23.36 -38.19 -19.93
N TRP A 193 -22.77 -37.60 -20.98
CA TRP A 193 -21.79 -36.49 -20.83
C TRP A 193 -22.44 -35.09 -20.75
N GLY A 194 -23.75 -35.00 -20.51
CA GLY A 194 -24.49 -33.72 -20.47
C GLY A 194 -24.61 -33.06 -19.09
N GLY A 195 -24.28 -33.76 -17.99
CA GLY A 195 -24.56 -33.29 -16.63
C GLY A 195 -23.42 -32.57 -15.91
N VAL A 196 -22.17 -32.80 -16.30
CA VAL A 196 -21.00 -32.36 -15.51
C VAL A 196 -20.57 -30.91 -15.81
N LEU A 197 -21.00 -30.32 -16.92
CA LEU A 197 -20.66 -28.91 -17.22
C LEU A 197 -21.60 -27.88 -16.58
N ALA A 198 -22.75 -28.30 -16.01
CA ALA A 198 -23.79 -27.39 -15.55
C ALA A 198 -23.62 -26.91 -14.08
N VAL A 199 -22.67 -27.46 -13.32
CA VAL A 199 -22.50 -27.10 -11.88
C VAL A 199 -21.41 -26.04 -11.65
N LEU A 200 -20.59 -25.71 -12.66
CA LEU A 200 -19.53 -24.70 -12.52
C LEU A 200 -19.91 -23.29 -12.98
N VAL A 201 -21.16 -23.07 -13.42
CA VAL A 201 -21.59 -21.75 -13.90
C VAL A 201 -22.89 -21.31 -13.23
N LEU A 202 -22.70 -20.53 -12.15
CA LEU A 202 -23.57 -19.52 -11.49
C LEU A 202 -24.04 -19.89 -10.06
N PRO A 203 -24.14 -18.92 -9.12
CA PRO A 203 -24.10 -17.45 -9.29
C PRO A 203 -23.11 -16.74 -8.34
N VAL A 204 -22.17 -15.94 -8.87
CA VAL A 204 -21.64 -14.82 -8.07
C VAL A 204 -22.68 -13.70 -8.14
N SER A 205 -23.37 -13.54 -7.03
CA SER A 205 -24.29 -12.45 -6.73
C SER A 205 -23.66 -11.09 -7.04
N ARG A 206 -24.46 -10.25 -7.69
CA ARG A 206 -24.27 -8.79 -7.88
C ARG A 206 -24.23 -8.12 -6.49
N PRO A 207 -23.06 -7.93 -5.84
CA PRO A 207 -22.64 -6.56 -5.50
C PRO A 207 -21.11 -6.43 -5.29
N VAL A 208 -20.26 -6.96 -6.18
CA VAL A 208 -18.79 -6.74 -6.10
C VAL A 208 -18.24 -6.29 -7.46
N CYS A 209 -18.61 -5.10 -7.89
CA CYS A 209 -17.99 -4.44 -9.05
C CYS A 209 -17.11 -3.23 -8.68
N ASP A 210 -16.97 -2.89 -7.39
CA ASP A 210 -16.24 -1.68 -6.97
C ASP A 210 -14.83 -1.90 -6.38
N VAL A 211 -14.31 -3.14 -6.29
CA VAL A 211 -13.01 -3.37 -5.60
C VAL A 211 -12.01 -4.27 -6.35
N MET A 212 -12.31 -4.81 -7.53
CA MET A 212 -11.33 -5.66 -8.23
C MET A 212 -10.68 -4.97 -9.43
N GLY A 213 -9.44 -4.54 -9.19
CA GLY A 213 -8.58 -3.87 -10.14
C GLY A 213 -8.31 -4.63 -11.44
N SER A 214 -7.93 -3.83 -12.44
CA SER A 214 -7.61 -4.14 -13.84
C SER A 214 -6.72 -5.37 -14.10
N GLN A 215 -6.05 -5.94 -13.10
CA GLN A 215 -5.17 -7.08 -13.26
C GLN A 215 -5.90 -8.43 -13.40
N LEU A 216 -7.06 -8.60 -12.75
CA LEU A 216 -7.84 -9.85 -12.86
C LEU A 216 -8.54 -9.98 -14.22
N LEU A 217 -8.95 -8.86 -14.82
CA LEU A 217 -9.55 -8.88 -16.16
C LEU A 217 -8.51 -9.27 -17.23
N ALA A 218 -7.26 -8.83 -17.07
CA ALA A 218 -6.16 -9.20 -17.96
C ALA A 218 -5.81 -10.69 -17.85
N ALA A 219 -5.84 -11.27 -16.64
CA ALA A 219 -5.62 -12.69 -16.42
C ALA A 219 -6.71 -13.57 -17.06
N VAL A 220 -7.98 -13.17 -16.97
CA VAL A 220 -9.11 -13.92 -17.57
C VAL A 220 -9.10 -13.83 -19.11
N ILE A 221 -8.67 -12.70 -19.67
CA ILE A 221 -8.51 -12.55 -21.13
C ILE A 221 -7.30 -13.35 -21.62
N GLY A 222 -6.18 -13.32 -20.89
CA GLY A 222 -4.98 -14.09 -21.22
C GLY A 222 -5.21 -15.61 -21.23
N LEU A 223 -5.98 -16.12 -20.26
CA LEU A 223 -6.33 -17.54 -20.17
C LEU A 223 -7.25 -18.00 -21.32
N LYS A 224 -8.11 -17.11 -21.82
CA LYS A 224 -8.99 -17.39 -22.97
C LYS A 224 -8.26 -17.40 -24.31
N VAL A 225 -7.20 -16.62 -24.47
CA VAL A 225 -6.34 -16.62 -25.67
C VAL A 225 -5.46 -17.87 -25.72
N TRP A 226 -4.97 -18.33 -24.56
CA TRP A 226 -4.23 -19.59 -24.45
C TRP A 226 -5.10 -20.82 -24.79
N ALA A 227 -6.41 -20.75 -24.59
CA ALA A 227 -7.37 -21.82 -24.86
C ALA A 227 -7.99 -21.82 -26.29
N GLY A 228 -7.57 -20.93 -27.19
CA GLY A 228 -7.92 -21.02 -28.62
C GLY A 228 -9.41 -20.87 -28.99
N ILE A 229 -10.21 -20.15 -28.19
CA ILE A 229 -11.66 -20.00 -28.42
C ILE A 229 -11.94 -18.82 -29.39
N PRO A 230 -12.73 -19.00 -30.47
CA PRO A 230 -12.97 -17.95 -31.46
C PRO A 230 -13.73 -16.74 -30.90
N THR A 231 -13.16 -15.55 -31.14
CA THR A 231 -13.55 -14.25 -30.57
C THR A 231 -14.78 -13.63 -31.25
N GLN A 232 -15.97 -14.21 -31.08
CA GLN A 232 -17.23 -13.55 -31.45
C GLN A 232 -18.02 -13.03 -30.23
N ALA A 233 -17.96 -13.70 -29.08
CA ALA A 233 -18.64 -13.26 -27.86
C ALA A 233 -18.05 -11.99 -27.21
N ALA A 234 -16.84 -11.56 -27.60
CA ALA A 234 -16.17 -10.38 -27.05
C ALA A 234 -16.69 -9.03 -27.63
N ARG A 235 -17.48 -9.06 -28.72
CA ARG A 235 -18.10 -7.84 -29.28
C ARG A 235 -19.41 -7.48 -28.59
N GLU A 236 -20.21 -8.45 -28.16
CA GLU A 236 -21.51 -8.18 -27.51
C GLU A 236 -21.34 -7.71 -26.06
N ALA A 237 -20.28 -8.09 -25.36
CA ALA A 237 -20.00 -7.58 -24.01
C ALA A 237 -19.63 -6.08 -23.97
N ARG A 238 -19.25 -5.46 -25.11
CA ARG A 238 -18.94 -4.02 -25.19
C ARG A 238 -20.17 -3.13 -25.34
N SER A 239 -21.31 -3.65 -25.82
CA SER A 239 -22.52 -2.84 -26.02
C SER A 239 -23.34 -2.64 -24.74
N GLY A 240 -23.14 -3.49 -23.72
CA GLY A 240 -23.89 -3.44 -22.45
C GLY A 240 -23.25 -2.61 -21.32
N CYS A 241 -22.00 -2.17 -21.46
CA CYS A 241 -21.31 -1.40 -20.43
C CYS A 241 -21.51 0.12 -20.61
N LYS A 242 -22.44 0.70 -19.83
CA LYS A 242 -22.69 2.15 -19.78
C LYS A 242 -21.45 3.00 -19.48
N TRP A 243 -20.42 2.44 -18.82
CA TRP A 243 -19.17 3.15 -18.52
C TRP A 243 -18.38 3.55 -19.78
N TRP A 244 -18.56 2.86 -20.90
CA TRP A 244 -17.84 3.13 -22.15
C TRP A 244 -18.56 4.09 -23.11
N GLN A 245 -19.83 4.44 -22.87
CA GLN A 245 -20.56 5.44 -23.68
C GLN A 245 -20.36 6.88 -23.20
N GLY A 246 -19.80 7.10 -22.00
CA GLY A 246 -19.56 8.44 -21.45
C GLY A 246 -18.20 9.06 -21.79
N ARG A 247 -17.45 8.50 -22.75
CA ARG A 247 -16.13 9.02 -23.14
C ARG A 247 -15.94 9.01 -24.66
N ARG A 248 -16.92 9.57 -25.37
CA ARG A 248 -16.75 10.12 -26.72
C ARG A 248 -17.46 11.45 -26.82
#